data_AF-A0A9W7CWT1-F1
#
_entry.id   AF-A0A9W7CWT1-F1
#
_cell.length_a   1.000
_cell.length_b   1.000
_cell.length_c   1.000
_cell.angle_alpha   90.00
_cell.angle_beta   90.00
_cell.angle_gamma   90.00
#
_symmetry.space_group_name_H-M   'P 1'
#
loop_
_entity.id
_entity.type
_entity.pdbx_description
1 polymer ?
#
loop_
_entity_poly.entity_id
_entity_poly.type
_entity_poly.pdbx_seq_one_letter_code
_entity_poly.pdbx_strand_id
1 'polypeptide(L)'
;MWVLYKRKHLAHFEVHTDNHLENWFGHFKNIAKPSMSMRERIAAIVGCDKRTENDYLDRCNRVDRNVNRNYDSEIAELQFTNHFVAGHIENQYIKAVAKVKSFLYDTTTFGSVVVSDITSSHTVLLDSYDCTCSFANTMKLLCQHANAYLKTINSKRCIPLTRIHRRCVCLSIFPYQ
;
A
#
# COMPACT_ATOMS: atom_id res chain seq x y z
N MET A 1 -7.01 -7.22 22.70
CA MET A 1 -8.15 -6.26 22.74
C MET A 1 -7.75 -4.80 23.01
N TRP A 2 -6.95 -4.48 24.05
CA TRP A 2 -6.63 -3.08 24.46
C TRP A 2 -5.77 -2.28 23.47
N VAL A 3 -4.86 -2.93 22.76
CA VAL A 3 -3.99 -2.28 21.76
C VAL A 3 -4.81 -1.72 20.57
N LEU A 4 -5.92 -2.38 20.21
CA LEU A 4 -6.83 -1.94 19.15
C LEU A 4 -7.62 -0.70 19.54
N TYR A 5 -8.13 -0.63 20.78
CA TYR A 5 -8.84 0.56 21.26
C TYR A 5 -7.95 1.80 21.16
N LYS A 6 -6.68 1.69 21.58
CA LYS A 6 -5.72 2.80 21.49
C LYS A 6 -5.28 3.11 20.06
N ARG A 7 -5.31 2.15 19.12
CA ARG A 7 -4.82 2.31 17.74
C ARG A 7 -5.91 2.38 16.67
N LYS A 8 -7.19 2.38 17.04
CA LYS A 8 -8.34 2.42 16.12
C LYS A 8 -8.30 3.61 15.15
N HIS A 9 -7.65 4.70 15.56
CA HIS A 9 -7.51 5.91 14.75
C HIS A 9 -6.38 5.83 13.70
N LEU A 10 -5.53 4.81 13.75
CA LEU A 10 -4.47 4.59 12.78
C LEU A 10 -5.00 3.84 11.57
N ALA A 11 -4.55 4.23 10.38
CA ALA A 11 -4.84 3.45 9.18
C ALA A 11 -4.21 2.05 9.32
N HIS A 12 -5.04 1.03 9.11
CA HIS A 12 -4.66 -0.37 9.17
C HIS A 12 -5.41 -1.13 8.06
N PHE A 13 -4.92 -2.32 7.71
CA PHE A 13 -5.48 -3.15 6.63
C PHE A 13 -6.89 -3.71 6.89
N GLU A 14 -7.62 -3.18 7.88
CA GLU A 14 -8.94 -3.65 8.35
C GLU A 14 -9.07 -5.15 8.70
N VAL A 15 -8.00 -5.92 8.54
CA VAL A 15 -7.89 -7.34 8.85
C VAL A 15 -7.14 -7.49 10.17
N HIS A 16 -7.72 -8.23 11.12
CA HIS A 16 -7.00 -8.64 12.32
C HIS A 16 -5.88 -9.59 11.89
N THR A 17 -4.63 -9.12 11.96
CA THR A 17 -3.43 -9.94 11.69
C THR A 17 -3.49 -11.25 12.48
N ASP A 18 -3.98 -11.21 13.72
CA ASP A 18 -4.11 -12.39 14.57
C ASP A 18 -5.14 -13.38 14.01
N ASN A 19 -6.34 -12.93 13.61
CA ASN A 19 -7.32 -13.84 13.00
C ASN A 19 -6.85 -14.40 11.67
N HIS A 20 -6.13 -13.60 10.87
CA HIS A 20 -5.60 -14.06 9.60
C HIS A 20 -4.46 -15.07 9.80
N LEU A 21 -3.56 -14.81 10.74
CA LEU A 21 -2.48 -15.73 11.10
C LEU A 21 -3.03 -17.03 11.70
N GLU A 22 -4.01 -16.96 12.61
CA GLU A 22 -4.65 -18.14 13.19
C GLU A 22 -5.38 -18.97 12.13
N ASN A 23 -6.11 -18.32 11.23
CA ASN A 23 -6.74 -19.00 10.10
C ASN A 23 -5.71 -19.65 9.17
N TRP A 24 -4.60 -18.95 8.90
CA TRP A 24 -3.50 -19.46 8.08
C TRP A 24 -2.77 -20.64 8.73
N PHE A 25 -2.52 -20.59 10.05
CA PHE A 25 -2.00 -21.72 10.82
C PHE A 25 -2.96 -22.90 10.85
N GLY A 26 -4.27 -22.65 10.94
CA GLY A 26 -5.31 -23.67 10.79
C GLY A 26 -5.21 -24.41 9.46
N HIS A 27 -4.99 -23.67 8.37
CA HIS A 27 -4.80 -24.24 7.04
C HIS A 27 -3.55 -25.14 6.96
N PHE A 28 -2.43 -24.73 7.59
CA PHE A 28 -1.22 -25.57 7.63
C PHE A 28 -1.39 -26.85 8.43
N LYS A 29 -2.11 -26.83 9.55
CA LYS A 29 -2.43 -28.03 10.33
C LYS A 29 -3.22 -29.06 9.51
N ASN A 30 -4.01 -28.59 8.54
CA ASN A 30 -4.74 -29.47 7.64
C ASN A 30 -3.84 -30.10 6.56
N ILE A 31 -2.78 -29.40 6.13
CA ILE A 31 -1.87 -29.84 5.06
C ILE A 31 -0.71 -30.69 5.58
N ALA A 32 -0.05 -30.25 6.66
CA ALA A 32 1.10 -30.93 7.24
C ALA A 32 0.64 -31.98 8.26
N LYS A 33 0.42 -33.21 7.79
CA LYS A 33 -0.04 -34.31 8.66
C LYS A 33 1.08 -34.88 9.52
N PRO A 34 0.79 -35.34 10.76
CA PRO A 34 1.76 -36.01 11.61
C PRO A 34 2.37 -37.30 11.01
N SER A 35 1.68 -37.92 10.04
CA SER A 35 2.17 -39.11 9.33
C SER A 35 3.23 -38.82 8.27
N MET A 36 3.35 -37.57 7.81
CA MET A 36 4.33 -37.17 6.80
C MET A 36 5.72 -37.02 7.41
N SER A 37 6.76 -37.33 6.64
CA SER A 37 8.14 -36.97 6.96
C SER A 37 8.34 -35.45 6.95
N MET A 38 9.41 -34.96 7.59
CA MET A 38 9.71 -33.51 7.62
C MET A 38 9.86 -32.92 6.21
N ARG A 39 10.51 -33.65 5.30
CA ARG A 39 10.69 -33.22 3.91
C ARG A 39 9.35 -33.04 3.20
N GLU A 40 8.44 -33.99 3.36
CA GLU A 40 7.10 -33.94 2.77
C GLU A 40 6.27 -32.79 3.35
N ARG A 41 6.37 -32.54 4.66
CA ARG A 41 5.68 -31.40 5.30
C ARG A 41 6.17 -30.06 4.77
N ILE A 42 7.49 -29.87 4.66
CA ILE A 42 8.07 -28.63 4.11
C ILE A 42 7.64 -28.46 2.66
N ALA A 43 7.71 -29.52 1.85
CA ALA A 43 7.28 -29.47 0.45
C ALA A 43 5.78 -29.13 0.32
N ALA A 44 4.94 -29.70 1.18
CA ALA A 44 3.49 -29.45 1.19
C ALA A 44 3.15 -28.01 1.63
N ILE A 45 3.86 -27.47 2.62
CA ILE A 45 3.72 -26.09 3.09
C ILE A 45 4.12 -25.10 1.98
N VAL A 46 5.32 -25.25 1.42
CA VAL A 46 5.83 -24.38 0.35
C VAL A 46 4.94 -24.48 -0.89
N GLY A 47 4.53 -25.69 -1.27
CA GLY A 47 3.62 -25.90 -2.40
C GLY A 47 2.24 -25.28 -2.17
N CYS A 48 1.73 -25.28 -0.94
CA CYS A 48 0.48 -24.58 -0.63
C CYS A 48 0.62 -23.07 -0.72
N ASP A 49 1.68 -22.50 -0.14
CA ASP A 49 1.94 -21.06 -0.20
C ASP A 49 2.06 -20.60 -1.67
N LYS A 50 2.79 -21.37 -2.48
CA LYS A 50 2.92 -21.12 -3.92
C LYS A 50 1.60 -21.18 -4.67
N ARG A 51 0.73 -22.16 -4.36
CA ARG A 51 -0.61 -22.25 -4.96
C ARG A 51 -1.48 -21.06 -4.58
N THR A 52 -1.48 -20.67 -3.30
CA THR A 52 -2.22 -19.50 -2.83
C THR A 52 -1.72 -18.21 -3.50
N GLU A 53 -0.40 -18.06 -3.66
CA GLU A 53 0.19 -16.94 -4.42
C GLU A 53 -0.28 -16.95 -5.88
N ASN A 54 -0.23 -18.10 -6.56
CA ASN A 54 -0.64 -18.22 -7.95
C ASN A 54 -2.15 -17.96 -8.12
N ASP A 55 -3.01 -18.49 -7.25
CA ASP A 55 -4.45 -18.25 -7.27
C ASP A 55 -4.77 -16.77 -7.03
N TYR A 56 -4.01 -16.11 -6.15
CA TYR A 56 -4.12 -14.67 -5.93
C TYR A 56 -3.73 -13.89 -7.19
N LEU A 57 -2.59 -14.23 -7.80
CA LEU A 57 -2.13 -13.61 -9.05
C LEU A 57 -3.11 -13.83 -10.19
N ASP A 58 -3.67 -15.04 -10.34
CA ASP A 58 -4.67 -15.36 -11.35
C ASP A 58 -5.93 -14.52 -11.15
N ARG A 59 -6.43 -14.40 -9.91
CA ARG A 59 -7.55 -13.50 -9.58
C ARG A 59 -7.22 -12.05 -9.90
N CYS A 60 -6.03 -11.57 -9.53
CA CYS A 60 -5.56 -10.22 -9.84
C CYS A 60 -5.47 -9.95 -11.35
N ASN A 61 -5.12 -10.96 -12.15
CA ASN A 61 -5.06 -10.87 -13.61
C ASN A 61 -6.44 -11.00 -14.28
N ARG A 62 -7.36 -11.77 -13.66
CA ARG A 62 -8.69 -12.07 -14.17
C ARG A 62 -9.76 -11.03 -13.81
N VAL A 63 -9.61 -10.31 -12.69
CA VAL A 63 -10.51 -9.20 -12.39
C VAL A 63 -10.36 -8.19 -13.52
N ASP A 64 -11.42 -8.07 -14.33
CA ASP A 64 -11.58 -7.00 -15.30
C ASP A 64 -11.15 -5.73 -14.62
N ARG A 65 -10.16 -5.06 -15.22
CA ARG A 65 -9.56 -3.84 -14.69
C ARG A 65 -10.72 -2.93 -14.34
N ASN A 66 -11.03 -2.78 -13.06
CA ASN A 66 -12.01 -1.82 -12.60
C ASN A 66 -11.37 -0.46 -12.79
N VAL A 67 -11.34 -0.03 -14.05
CA VAL A 67 -10.99 1.31 -14.47
C VAL A 67 -12.10 2.15 -13.90
N ASN A 68 -11.84 2.77 -12.74
CA ASN A 68 -12.69 3.85 -12.30
C ASN A 68 -12.53 4.96 -13.34
N ARG A 69 -13.47 5.01 -14.30
CA ARG A 69 -13.46 5.96 -15.43
C ARG A 69 -13.52 7.41 -14.97
N ASN A 70 -13.82 7.63 -13.69
CA ASN A 70 -13.86 8.95 -13.05
C ASN A 70 -12.50 9.35 -12.44
N TYR A 71 -11.44 8.54 -12.61
CA TYR A 71 -10.09 8.95 -12.22
C TYR A 71 -9.58 10.03 -13.15
N ASP A 72 -9.21 11.16 -12.55
CA ASP A 72 -8.47 12.20 -13.21
C ASP A 72 -7.19 11.62 -13.80
N SER A 73 -6.69 12.24 -14.89
CA SER A 73 -5.46 11.81 -15.57
C SER A 73 -4.26 11.63 -14.63
N GLU A 74 -4.27 12.28 -13.45
CA GLU A 74 -3.23 12.26 -12.43
C GLU A 74 -3.29 11.07 -11.45
N ILE A 75 -4.41 10.35 -11.35
CA ILE A 75 -4.51 9.13 -10.53
C ILE A 75 -4.93 7.90 -11.35
N ALA A 76 -5.06 8.04 -12.67
CA ALA A 76 -5.39 6.96 -13.59
C ALA A 76 -4.45 5.75 -13.45
N GLU A 77 -3.18 5.96 -13.10
CA GLU A 77 -2.21 4.89 -12.86
C GLU A 77 -2.59 3.93 -11.70
N LEU A 78 -3.44 4.38 -10.75
CA LEU A 78 -3.97 3.51 -9.70
C LEU A 78 -4.85 2.36 -10.24
N GLN A 79 -5.30 2.44 -11.50
CA GLN A 79 -6.00 1.35 -12.18
C GLN A 79 -5.17 0.06 -12.28
N PHE A 80 -3.85 0.15 -12.13
CA PHE A 80 -2.94 -0.99 -12.13
C PHE A 80 -2.69 -1.54 -10.72
N THR A 81 -3.40 -1.05 -9.71
CA THR A 81 -3.23 -1.45 -8.30
C THR A 81 -4.47 -2.16 -7.79
N ASN A 82 -4.33 -2.94 -6.73
CA ASN A 82 -5.46 -3.58 -6.06
C ASN A 82 -6.46 -2.51 -5.56
N HIS A 83 -7.77 -2.73 -5.72
CA HIS A 83 -8.86 -1.83 -5.29
C HIS A 83 -8.69 -1.28 -3.86
N PHE A 84 -8.22 -2.12 -2.94
CA PHE A 84 -7.95 -1.73 -1.56
C PHE A 84 -6.87 -0.63 -1.48
N VAL A 85 -5.77 -0.80 -2.21
CA VAL A 85 -4.65 0.15 -2.25
C VAL A 85 -5.04 1.41 -3.02
N ALA A 86 -5.74 1.25 -4.15
CA ALA A 86 -6.29 2.35 -4.92
C ALA A 86 -7.17 3.25 -4.05
N GLY A 87 -8.13 2.67 -3.31
CA GLY A 87 -9.04 3.44 -2.46
C GLY A 87 -8.33 4.18 -1.31
N HIS A 88 -7.29 3.58 -0.72
CA HIS A 88 -6.51 4.28 0.31
C HIS A 88 -5.67 5.43 -0.24
N ILE A 89 -5.02 5.24 -1.39
CA ILE A 89 -4.21 6.29 -2.02
C ILE A 89 -5.11 7.41 -2.56
N GLU A 90 -6.24 7.07 -3.18
CA GLU A 90 -7.25 8.03 -3.64
C GLU A 90 -7.74 8.92 -2.51
N ASN A 91 -8.09 8.34 -1.36
CA ASN A 91 -8.50 9.10 -0.19
C ASN A 91 -7.41 10.06 0.32
N GLN A 92 -6.14 9.65 0.28
CA GLN A 92 -5.02 10.51 0.65
C GLN A 92 -4.78 11.60 -0.39
N TYR A 93 -4.98 11.30 -1.67
CA TYR A 93 -4.84 12.23 -2.77
C TYR A 93 -5.93 13.33 -2.72
N ILE A 94 -7.19 12.97 -2.52
CA ILE A 94 -8.29 13.94 -2.37
C ILE A 94 -8.01 14.90 -1.21
N LYS A 95 -7.55 14.38 -0.07
CA LYS A 95 -7.16 15.20 1.09
C LYS A 95 -5.97 16.11 0.78
N ALA A 96 -4.98 15.60 0.04
CA ALA A 96 -3.83 16.37 -0.39
C ALA A 96 -4.23 17.55 -1.27
N VAL A 97 -5.06 17.31 -2.29
CA VAL A 97 -5.53 18.34 -3.22
C VAL A 97 -6.31 19.42 -2.48
N ALA A 98 -7.19 19.04 -1.56
CA ALA A 98 -7.96 19.99 -0.76
C ALA A 98 -7.08 20.87 0.15
N LYS A 99 -5.95 20.33 0.65
CA LYS A 99 -5.04 21.02 1.58
C LYS A 99 -3.75 21.55 0.95
N VAL A 100 -3.56 21.41 -0.36
CA VAL A 100 -2.27 21.69 -1.00
C VAL A 100 -1.79 23.13 -0.76
N LYS A 101 -2.73 24.08 -0.69
CA LYS A 101 -2.48 25.50 -0.44
C LYS A 101 -2.39 25.87 1.04
N SER A 102 -2.88 25.01 1.95
CA SER A 102 -2.81 25.26 3.40
C SER A 102 -1.53 24.73 4.02
N PHE A 103 -0.85 23.78 3.37
CA PHE A 103 0.44 23.30 3.85
C PHE A 103 1.56 24.31 3.60
N LEU A 104 2.47 24.39 4.57
CA LEU A 104 3.76 25.06 4.43
C LEU A 104 4.83 24.03 4.06
N TYR A 105 5.68 24.38 3.10
CA TYR A 105 6.74 23.50 2.59
C TYR A 105 8.09 24.14 2.87
N ASP A 106 8.85 23.54 3.79
CA ASP A 106 10.22 23.93 4.07
C ASP A 106 11.18 23.01 3.33
N THR A 107 11.95 23.59 2.40
CA THR A 107 12.90 22.90 1.52
C THR A 107 14.36 23.21 1.88
N THR A 108 14.61 23.78 3.06
CA THR A 108 15.96 24.12 3.54
C THR A 108 16.88 22.91 3.69
N THR A 109 16.30 21.73 3.97
CA THR A 109 17.06 20.50 4.18
C THR A 109 17.29 19.78 2.85
N PHE A 110 18.54 19.55 2.47
CA PHE A 110 18.85 18.82 1.23
C PHE A 110 18.30 17.38 1.29
N GLY A 111 17.61 16.94 0.24
CA GLY A 111 17.05 15.58 0.13
C GLY A 111 15.74 15.34 0.88
N SER A 112 15.17 16.33 1.57
CA SER A 112 13.88 16.21 2.24
C SER A 112 13.08 17.51 2.24
N VAL A 113 11.77 17.42 2.40
CA VAL A 113 10.89 18.57 2.60
C VAL A 113 10.07 18.38 3.86
N VAL A 114 10.02 19.41 4.70
CA VAL A 114 9.11 19.41 5.84
C VAL A 114 7.79 20.02 5.40
N VAL A 115 6.74 19.19 5.45
CA VAL A 115 5.37 19.58 5.15
C VAL A 115 4.64 19.81 6.47
N SER A 116 4.23 21.04 6.72
CA SER A 116 3.61 21.46 7.98
C SER A 116 2.17 21.93 7.76
N ASP A 117 1.25 21.44 8.59
CA ASP A 117 -0.07 22.02 8.83
C ASP A 117 -0.01 22.85 10.13
N ILE A 118 -1.11 23.53 10.46
CA ILE A 118 -1.26 24.31 11.72
C ILE A 118 -0.97 23.44 12.96
N THR A 119 -1.24 22.14 12.89
CA THR A 119 -1.22 21.22 14.04
C THR A 119 -0.06 20.23 14.04
N SER A 120 0.59 19.97 12.90
CA SER A 120 1.62 18.94 12.79
C SER A 120 2.56 19.16 11.63
N SER A 121 3.84 18.86 11.83
CA SER A 121 4.87 18.84 10.80
C SER A 121 5.35 17.41 10.51
N HIS A 122 5.57 17.12 9.23
CA HIS A 122 6.05 15.82 8.78
C HIS A 122 7.12 15.98 7.72
N THR A 123 8.18 15.19 7.82
CA THR A 123 9.26 15.17 6.83
C THR A 123 8.90 14.18 5.74
N VAL A 124 9.08 14.60 4.49
CA VAL A 124 8.96 13.79 3.28
C VAL A 124 10.33 13.71 2.62
N LEU A 125 10.85 12.50 2.40
CA LEU A 125 12.09 12.28 1.66
C LEU A 125 11.86 12.52 0.16
N LEU A 126 12.76 13.22 -0.52
CA LEU A 126 12.56 13.57 -1.93
C LEU A 126 12.82 12.40 -2.88
N ASP A 127 13.74 11.50 -2.52
CA ASP A 127 14.09 10.35 -3.36
C ASP A 127 12.98 9.30 -3.41
N SER A 128 12.36 9.04 -2.26
CA SER A 128 11.39 7.97 -2.09
C SER A 128 9.98 8.45 -1.76
N TYR A 129 9.75 9.74 -1.54
CA TYR A 129 8.47 10.28 -1.07
C TYR A 129 7.94 9.61 0.21
N ASP A 130 8.85 9.04 1.03
CA ASP A 130 8.53 8.49 2.34
C ASP A 130 8.23 9.62 3.32
N CYS A 131 7.09 9.52 4.01
CA CYS A 131 6.66 10.50 4.98
C CYS A 131 6.72 9.93 6.40
N THR A 132 7.05 10.77 7.38
CA THR A 132 7.05 10.39 8.80
C THR A 132 5.65 10.32 9.43
N CYS A 133 4.59 10.61 8.68
CA CYS A 133 3.23 10.55 9.21
C CYS A 133 2.81 9.11 9.53
N SER A 134 1.85 8.98 10.45
CA SER A 134 1.36 7.67 10.90
C SER A 134 0.85 6.80 9.75
N PHE A 135 0.13 7.38 8.80
CA PHE A 135 -0.38 6.67 7.63
C PHE A 135 0.73 6.06 6.77
N ALA A 136 1.75 6.84 6.42
CA ALA A 136 2.87 6.36 5.61
C ALA A 136 3.66 5.29 6.37
N ASN A 137 3.82 5.44 7.68
CA ASN A 137 4.49 4.45 8.51
C ASN A 137 3.74 3.13 8.65
N THR A 138 2.41 3.15 8.78
CA THR A 138 1.60 1.93 8.96
C THR A 138 1.27 1.24 7.65
N MET A 139 0.86 2.00 6.64
CA MET A 139 0.40 1.43 5.36
C MET A 139 1.56 1.23 4.37
N LYS A 140 2.68 1.94 4.54
CA LYS A 140 3.78 2.00 3.56
C LYS A 140 3.31 2.43 2.16
N LEU A 141 2.34 3.34 2.14
CA LEU A 141 1.76 3.93 0.93
C LEU A 141 1.97 5.45 0.89
N LEU A 142 1.76 6.07 -0.27
CA LEU A 142 1.79 7.53 -0.39
C LEU A 142 0.70 8.16 0.49
N CYS A 143 1.11 9.12 1.31
CA CYS A 143 0.21 9.88 2.19
C CYS A 143 -0.16 11.24 1.57
N GLN A 144 -1.08 11.94 2.21
CA GLN A 144 -1.50 13.27 1.79
C GLN A 144 -0.36 14.30 1.71
N HIS A 145 0.64 14.23 2.60
CA HIS A 145 1.76 15.20 2.62
C HIS A 145 2.68 15.02 1.40
N ALA A 146 3.02 13.77 1.09
CA ALA A 146 3.80 13.43 -0.09
C ALA A 146 3.04 13.80 -1.38
N ASN A 147 1.74 13.47 -1.46
CA ASN A 147 0.90 13.86 -2.60
C ASN A 147 0.76 15.39 -2.74
N ALA A 148 0.64 16.12 -1.63
CA ALA A 148 0.51 17.57 -1.66
C ALA A 148 1.80 18.22 -2.17
N TYR A 149 2.96 17.78 -1.67
CA TYR A 149 4.24 18.24 -2.18
C TYR A 149 4.45 17.87 -3.65
N LEU A 150 4.14 16.63 -4.06
CA LEU A 150 4.21 16.23 -5.47
C LEU A 150 3.37 17.13 -6.37
N LYS A 151 2.18 17.53 -5.92
CA LYS A 151 1.29 18.43 -6.66
C LYS A 151 1.88 19.84 -6.80
N THR A 152 2.68 20.32 -5.85
CA THR A 152 3.34 21.64 -5.95
C THR A 152 4.51 21.62 -6.92
N ILE A 153 5.31 20.55 -6.94
CA ILE A 153 6.48 20.44 -7.82
C ILE A 153 6.16 19.91 -9.22
N ASN A 154 5.12 19.08 -9.36
CA ASN A 154 4.85 18.33 -10.58
C ASN A 154 3.35 18.33 -10.84
N SER A 155 2.89 19.36 -11.54
CA SER A 155 1.47 19.53 -11.91
C SER A 155 0.94 18.46 -12.88
N LYS A 156 1.79 17.52 -13.35
CA LYS A 156 1.46 16.55 -14.41
C LYS A 156 1.83 15.10 -14.13
N ARG A 157 2.57 14.75 -13.07
CA ARG A 157 3.00 13.35 -12.84
C ARG A 157 2.20 12.67 -11.74
N CYS A 158 1.59 11.55 -12.15
CA CYS A 158 0.94 10.55 -11.33
C CYS A 158 1.86 10.02 -10.22
N ILE A 159 1.21 9.61 -9.13
CA ILE A 159 1.76 8.84 -8.02
C ILE A 159 2.84 7.85 -8.51
N PRO A 160 4.08 7.89 -8.01
CA PRO A 160 5.13 7.00 -8.48
C PRO A 160 4.76 5.54 -8.19
N LEU A 161 4.32 4.77 -9.20
CA LEU A 161 3.95 3.36 -9.05
C LEU A 161 5.09 2.49 -8.49
N THR A 162 6.35 2.92 -8.66
CA THR A 162 7.54 2.31 -8.05
C THR A 162 7.47 2.25 -6.52
N ARG A 163 6.61 3.05 -5.90
CA ARG A 163 6.35 3.07 -4.45
C ARG A 163 5.33 2.06 -3.98
N ILE A 164 4.51 1.55 -4.88
CA ILE A 164 3.50 0.56 -4.54
C ILE A 164 4.15 -0.80 -4.67
N HIS A 165 4.22 -1.53 -3.56
CA HIS A 165 4.87 -2.84 -3.53
C HIS A 165 4.29 -3.75 -4.63
N ARG A 166 5.12 -4.57 -5.28
CA ARG A 166 4.72 -5.44 -6.40
C ARG A 166 3.49 -6.31 -6.11
N ARG A 167 3.28 -6.73 -4.87
CA ARG A 167 2.07 -7.49 -4.46
C ARG A 167 0.77 -6.68 -4.53
N CYS A 168 0.88 -5.36 -4.52
CA CYS A 168 -0.23 -4.41 -4.58
C CYS A 168 -0.43 -3.86 -6.00
N VAL A 169 0.47 -4.18 -6.94
CA VAL A 169 0.41 -3.79 -8.34
C VAL A 169 0.15 -5.03 -9.19
N CYS A 170 -0.87 -5.00 -10.03
CA CYS A 170 -1.09 -6.04 -11.04
C CYS A 170 -0.06 -5.87 -12.17
N LEU A 171 1.19 -6.32 -11.95
CA LEU A 171 2.33 -6.16 -12.87
C LEU A 171 2.31 -7.11 -14.08
N SER A 172 1.15 -7.50 -14.61
CA SER A 172 1.09 -8.21 -15.91
C SER A 172 1.43 -7.30 -17.11
N ILE A 173 1.88 -6.05 -16.88
CA ILE A 173 2.04 -5.02 -17.91
C ILE A 173 3.47 -4.48 -18.06
N PHE A 174 4.41 -4.79 -17.18
CA PHE A 174 5.82 -4.41 -17.41
C PHE A 174 6.61 -5.61 -17.94
N PRO A 175 6.87 -5.71 -19.26
CA PRO A 175 7.91 -6.60 -19.74
C PRO A 175 9.22 -6.18 -19.08
N TYR A 176 9.92 -7.15 -18.52
CA TYR A 176 11.30 -6.99 -18.08
C TYR A 176 12.09 -6.31 -19.20
N GLN A 177 12.63 -5.10 -18.94
CA GLN A 177 13.75 -4.54 -19.69
C GLN A 177 15.04 -4.86 -18.95
#